data_AF-A0A6M9PP56-F1
#
_entry.id   AF-A0A6M9PP56-F1
#
_cell.length_a   1.000
_cell.length_b   1.000
_cell.length_c   1.000
_cell.angle_alpha   90.00
_cell.angle_beta   90.00
_cell.angle_gamma   90.00
#
_symmetry.space_group_name_H-M   'P 1'
#
loop_
_entity.id
_entity.type
_entity.pdbx_description
1 polymer ?
#
loop_
_entity_poly.entity_id
_entity_poly.type
_entity_poly.pdbx_seq_one_letter_code
_entity_poly.pdbx_strand_id
1 'polypeptide(L)'
;MHLFAVNLAVEISTYYRNLALAHGVIPKVFTLVNGAGDQYLFFVDDLSMNQDEENQFLAYVVQEHEAVCYARGTLVILDRSQQLIEFAVIDHDDEEAIVCSAQLTRDIEDKPVGLTEFEKTLAPKKTIFFSGLFAPIELSEARAEEFESLWEEMKPKILHRTMGI
;
A
#
# COMPACT_ATOMS: atom_id res chain seq x y z
N MET A 1 -4.78 15.62 -10.77
CA MET A 1 -5.83 14.86 -11.51
C MET A 1 -5.94 13.50 -10.83
N HIS A 2 -6.90 13.29 -9.92
CA HIS A 2 -6.93 12.13 -9.02
C HIS A 2 -7.38 10.79 -9.64
N LEU A 3 -7.34 10.61 -10.96
CA LEU A 3 -8.00 9.47 -11.60
C LEU A 3 -7.41 8.14 -11.11
N PHE A 4 -6.07 8.01 -11.14
CA PHE A 4 -5.40 6.82 -10.61
C PHE A 4 -5.59 6.67 -9.11
N ALA A 5 -5.45 7.75 -8.33
CA ALA A 5 -5.58 7.68 -6.87
C ALA A 5 -6.99 7.23 -6.40
N VAL A 6 -8.06 7.76 -7.01
CA VAL A 6 -9.43 7.39 -6.65
C VAL A 6 -9.74 5.95 -7.08
N ASN A 7 -9.32 5.56 -8.27
CA ASN A 7 -9.50 4.20 -8.76
C ASN A 7 -8.75 3.19 -7.89
N LEU A 8 -7.49 3.49 -7.55
CA LEU A 8 -6.66 2.69 -6.67
C LEU A 8 -7.29 2.56 -5.27
N ALA A 9 -7.88 3.64 -4.75
CA ALA A 9 -8.61 3.58 -3.48
C ALA A 9 -9.81 2.62 -3.52
N VAL A 10 -10.65 2.69 -4.56
CA VAL A 10 -11.81 1.77 -4.72
C VAL A 10 -11.35 0.31 -4.79
N GLU A 11 -10.29 0.09 -5.55
CA GLU A 11 -9.78 -1.25 -5.79
C GLU A 11 -9.18 -1.86 -4.53
N ILE A 12 -8.33 -1.13 -3.81
CA ILE A 12 -7.70 -1.63 -2.58
C ILE A 12 -8.76 -1.90 -1.51
N SER A 13 -9.81 -1.07 -1.42
CA SER A 13 -10.96 -1.36 -0.56
C SER A 13 -11.60 -2.71 -0.89
N THR A 14 -11.81 -2.98 -2.18
CA THR A 14 -12.38 -4.25 -2.66
C THR A 14 -11.44 -5.42 -2.37
N TYR A 15 -10.15 -5.22 -2.60
CA TYR A 15 -9.11 -6.21 -2.37
C TYR A 15 -9.02 -6.61 -0.88
N TYR A 16 -8.97 -5.63 0.03
CA TYR A 16 -8.98 -5.89 1.47
C TYR A 16 -10.26 -6.57 1.94
N ARG A 17 -11.43 -6.18 1.39
CA ARG A 17 -12.70 -6.85 1.70
C ARG A 17 -12.63 -8.35 1.35
N ASN A 18 -12.11 -8.67 0.16
CA ASN A 18 -11.97 -10.05 -0.28
C ASN A 18 -10.95 -10.82 0.57
N LEU A 19 -9.79 -10.24 0.85
CA LEU A 19 -8.77 -10.88 1.69
C LEU A 19 -9.28 -11.15 3.12
N ALA A 20 -9.93 -10.16 3.74
CA ALA A 20 -10.43 -10.29 5.10
C ALA A 20 -11.57 -11.31 5.18
N LEU A 21 -12.60 -11.18 4.35
CA LEU A 21 -13.83 -11.96 4.50
C LEU A 21 -13.79 -13.33 3.79
N ALA A 22 -13.08 -13.45 2.67
CA ALA A 22 -13.01 -14.72 1.93
C ALA A 22 -11.79 -15.57 2.33
N HIS A 23 -10.69 -14.92 2.71
CA HIS A 23 -9.42 -15.62 3.00
C HIS A 23 -8.99 -15.53 4.46
N GLY A 24 -9.66 -14.73 5.29
CA GLY A 24 -9.36 -14.65 6.72
C GLY A 24 -8.06 -13.89 7.05
N VAL A 25 -7.47 -13.17 6.08
CA VAL A 25 -6.14 -12.56 6.22
C VAL A 25 -6.17 -11.04 6.01
N ILE A 26 -5.26 -10.33 6.69
CA ILE A 26 -5.15 -8.87 6.60
C ILE A 26 -3.67 -8.49 6.48
N PRO A 27 -3.07 -8.65 5.30
CA PRO A 27 -1.66 -8.38 5.09
C PRO A 27 -1.38 -6.88 4.99
N LYS A 28 -0.12 -6.51 5.24
CA LYS A 28 0.39 -5.20 4.81
C LYS A 28 0.59 -5.23 3.31
N VAL A 29 -0.13 -4.36 2.62
CA VAL A 29 -0.10 -4.28 1.16
C VAL A 29 0.60 -3.02 0.74
N PHE A 30 1.42 -3.13 -0.31
CA PHE A 30 1.92 -2.00 -1.05
C PHE A 30 1.52 -2.14 -2.52
N THR A 31 1.14 -1.03 -3.13
CA THR A 31 0.89 -0.98 -4.56
C THR A 31 1.26 0.37 -5.13
N LEU A 32 1.73 0.38 -6.37
CA LEU A 32 2.05 1.60 -7.11
C LEU A 32 1.48 1.52 -8.52
N VAL A 33 1.30 2.69 -9.13
CA VAL A 33 0.87 2.87 -10.51
C VAL A 33 1.79 3.90 -11.17
N ASN A 34 2.29 3.59 -12.36
CA ASN A 34 3.11 4.52 -13.16
C ASN A 34 2.27 5.33 -14.17
N GLY A 35 2.91 6.26 -14.88
CA GLY A 35 2.25 7.11 -15.87
C GLY A 35 1.66 6.36 -17.08
N ALA A 36 2.10 5.12 -17.33
CA ALA A 36 1.53 4.25 -18.36
C ALA A 36 0.29 3.46 -17.87
N GLY A 37 -0.03 3.55 -16.57
CA GLY A 37 -1.09 2.79 -15.94
C GLY A 37 -0.67 1.38 -15.50
N ASP A 38 0.61 1.02 -15.55
CA ASP A 38 1.06 -0.26 -15.03
C ASP A 38 1.05 -0.23 -13.50
N GLN A 39 0.37 -1.21 -12.93
CA GLN A 39 0.16 -1.35 -11.51
C GLN A 39 0.85 -2.60 -10.98
N TYR A 40 1.57 -2.43 -9.89
CA TYR A 40 2.25 -3.47 -9.16
C TYR A 40 1.65 -3.55 -7.75
N LEU A 41 1.28 -4.75 -7.30
CA LEU A 41 0.76 -4.98 -5.95
C LEU A 41 1.49 -6.17 -5.32
N PHE A 42 1.95 -6.00 -4.08
CA PHE A 42 2.64 -7.04 -3.32
C PHE A 42 2.44 -6.89 -1.80
N PHE A 43 2.78 -7.94 -1.06
CA PHE A 43 2.76 -7.93 0.39
C PHE A 43 4.11 -7.49 0.94
N VAL A 44 4.06 -6.56 1.89
CA VAL A 44 5.24 -5.99 2.53
C VAL A 44 5.76 -6.90 3.64
N ASP A 45 4.88 -7.70 4.24
CA ASP A 45 5.23 -8.63 5.33
C ASP A 45 6.27 -9.68 4.90
N ASP A 46 6.43 -9.95 3.60
CA ASP A 46 7.39 -10.91 3.05
C ASP A 46 8.84 -10.36 3.00
N LEU A 47 9.04 -9.05 3.14
CA LEU A 47 10.36 -8.41 2.96
C LEU A 47 11.35 -8.71 4.09
N SER A 48 10.87 -9.07 5.29
CA SER A 48 11.71 -9.36 6.47
C SER A 48 12.73 -8.25 6.80
N MET A 49 12.40 -6.99 6.49
CA MET A 49 13.24 -5.82 6.71
C MET A 49 12.83 -5.06 7.96
N ASN A 50 13.74 -4.24 8.49
CA ASN A 50 13.33 -3.20 9.44
C ASN A 50 12.61 -2.05 8.71
N GLN A 51 11.93 -1.19 9.47
CA GLN A 51 11.07 -0.14 8.92
C GLN A 51 11.83 0.87 8.02
N ASP A 52 13.07 1.21 8.35
CA ASP A 52 13.85 2.17 7.59
C ASP A 52 14.34 1.56 6.27
N GLU A 53 14.84 0.32 6.30
CA GLU A 53 15.20 -0.42 5.09
C GLU A 53 14.00 -0.64 4.18
N GLU A 54 12.85 -1.02 4.76
CA GLU A 54 11.61 -1.22 4.03
C GLU A 54 11.19 0.06 3.32
N ASN A 55 11.22 1.20 4.01
CA ASN A 55 10.89 2.49 3.40
C ASN A 55 11.87 2.87 2.28
N GLN A 56 13.18 2.59 2.44
CA GLN A 56 14.18 2.82 1.39
C GLN A 56 13.93 1.93 0.17
N PHE A 57 13.62 0.66 0.38
CA PHE A 57 13.30 -0.27 -0.70
C PHE A 57 12.03 0.15 -1.44
N LEU A 58 10.97 0.52 -0.70
CA LEU A 58 9.73 0.99 -1.32
C LEU A 58 9.95 2.30 -2.10
N ALA A 59 10.77 3.22 -1.59
CA ALA A 59 11.14 4.44 -2.31
C ALA A 59 11.96 4.15 -3.57
N TYR A 60 12.87 3.17 -3.50
CA TYR A 60 13.61 2.68 -4.67
C TYR A 60 12.65 2.18 -5.74
N VAL A 61 11.72 1.29 -5.38
CA VAL A 61 10.72 0.76 -6.31
C VAL A 61 9.83 1.87 -6.88
N VAL A 62 9.43 2.86 -6.08
CA VAL A 62 8.66 4.02 -6.55
C VAL A 62 9.42 4.82 -7.62
N GLN A 63 10.74 5.01 -7.46
CA GLN A 63 11.58 5.74 -8.40
C GLN A 63 11.87 4.92 -9.67
N GLU A 64 12.23 3.65 -9.53
CA GLU A 64 12.53 2.74 -10.65
C GLU A 64 11.35 2.58 -11.61
N HIS A 65 10.11 2.63 -11.09
CA HIS A 65 8.90 2.48 -11.89
C HIS A 65 8.27 3.81 -12.29
N GLU A 66 8.93 4.95 -12.00
CA GLU A 66 8.39 6.29 -12.27
C GLU A 66 6.93 6.43 -11.78
N ALA A 67 6.67 5.96 -10.55
CA ALA A 67 5.32 5.89 -10.03
C ALA A 67 4.70 7.29 -9.96
N VAL A 68 3.44 7.41 -10.37
CA VAL A 68 2.65 8.65 -10.24
C VAL A 68 1.68 8.58 -9.06
N CYS A 69 1.44 7.37 -8.55
CA CYS A 69 0.58 7.13 -7.40
C CYS A 69 1.02 5.84 -6.71
N TYR A 70 0.95 5.80 -5.38
CA TYR A 70 1.10 4.57 -4.62
C TYR A 70 0.13 4.51 -3.44
N ALA A 71 -0.03 3.33 -2.88
CA ALA A 71 -0.81 3.11 -1.69
C ALA A 71 -0.13 2.09 -0.78
N ARG A 72 -0.30 2.30 0.52
CA ARG A 72 0.16 1.37 1.54
C ARG A 72 -0.93 1.19 2.59
N GLY A 73 -1.20 -0.07 2.92
CA GLY A 73 -2.23 -0.47 3.87
C GLY A 73 -1.68 -1.32 5.00
N THR A 74 -2.34 -1.23 6.16
CA THR A 74 -2.01 -2.01 7.35
C THR A 74 -3.25 -2.23 8.22
N LEU A 75 -3.14 -3.18 9.15
CA LEU A 75 -4.05 -3.30 10.28
C LEU A 75 -3.66 -2.28 11.37
N VAL A 76 -4.63 -1.50 11.85
CA VAL A 76 -4.48 -0.56 12.95
C VAL A 76 -5.31 -1.05 14.13
N ILE A 77 -4.65 -1.29 15.26
CA ILE A 77 -5.30 -1.75 16.50
C ILE A 77 -5.44 -0.53 17.42
N LEU A 78 -6.66 -0.01 17.59
CA LEU A 78 -6.92 1.14 18.44
C LEU A 78 -7.07 0.72 19.92
N ASP A 79 -7.86 -0.33 20.16
CA ASP A 79 -8.02 -0.94 21.47
C ASP A 79 -8.42 -2.43 21.36
N ARG A 80 -8.68 -3.12 22.48
CA ARG A 80 -9.05 -4.54 22.50
C ARG A 80 -10.35 -4.87 21.75
N SER A 81 -11.18 -3.88 21.47
CA SER A 81 -12.51 -4.01 20.85
C SER A 81 -12.63 -3.38 19.47
N GLN A 82 -11.66 -2.56 19.05
CA GLN A 82 -11.69 -1.84 17.79
C GLN A 82 -10.40 -2.04 16.99
N GLN A 83 -10.53 -2.78 15.90
CA GLN A 83 -9.51 -2.93 14.88
C GLN A 83 -10.01 -2.27 13.60
N LEU A 84 -9.12 -1.52 12.94
CA LEU A 84 -9.37 -0.89 11.66
C LEU A 84 -8.43 -1.49 10.62
N ILE A 85 -8.92 -1.70 9.41
CA ILE A 85 -8.06 -1.77 8.24
C ILE A 85 -7.94 -0.34 7.73
N GLU A 86 -6.71 0.17 7.64
CA GLU A 86 -6.44 1.51 7.12
C GLU A 86 -5.39 1.46 6.03
N PHE A 87 -5.62 2.20 4.95
CA PHE A 87 -4.63 2.45 3.93
C PHE A 87 -4.72 3.88 3.43
N ALA A 88 -3.60 4.43 2.97
CA ALA A 88 -3.59 5.73 2.33
C ALA A 88 -3.07 5.60 0.91
N VAL A 89 -3.68 6.37 0.01
CA VAL A 89 -3.27 6.54 -1.38
C VAL A 89 -2.62 7.91 -1.52
N ILE A 90 -1.38 7.92 -2.01
CA ILE A 90 -0.54 9.08 -2.21
C ILE A 90 -0.34 9.25 -3.71
N ASP A 91 -0.95 10.28 -4.27
CA ASP A 91 -0.66 10.77 -5.62
C ASP A 91 0.69 11.51 -5.62
N HIS A 92 1.42 11.64 -6.72
CA HIS A 92 2.68 12.40 -6.74
C HIS A 92 2.43 13.90 -6.59
N ASP A 93 1.47 14.45 -7.33
CA ASP A 93 1.35 15.89 -7.55
C ASP A 93 0.40 16.59 -6.57
N ASP A 94 -0.35 15.82 -5.78
CA ASP A 94 -1.33 16.37 -4.84
C ASP A 94 -0.71 16.93 -3.54
N GLU A 95 -1.46 17.65 -2.73
CA GLU A 95 -1.06 17.96 -1.34
C GLU A 95 -1.78 17.07 -0.33
N GLU A 96 -2.89 16.45 -0.75
CA GLU A 96 -3.71 15.56 0.06
C GLU A 96 -3.53 14.09 -0.33
N ALA A 97 -3.74 13.23 0.65
CA ALA A 97 -3.81 11.79 0.54
C ALA A 97 -5.26 11.34 0.69
N ILE A 98 -5.65 10.29 -0.03
CA ILE A 98 -6.93 9.61 0.20
C ILE A 98 -6.69 8.55 1.27
N VAL A 99 -7.19 8.76 2.48
CA VAL A 99 -7.14 7.78 3.57
C VAL A 99 -8.46 7.00 3.58
N CYS A 100 -8.35 5.69 3.52
CA CYS A 100 -9.47 4.77 3.54
C CYS A 100 -9.40 3.92 4.80
N SER A 101 -10.48 3.89 5.57
CA SER A 101 -10.56 3.08 6.79
C SER A 101 -11.86 2.29 6.85
N ALA A 102 -11.79 1.05 7.35
CA ALA A 102 -12.96 0.21 7.60
C ALA A 102 -12.82 -0.51 8.94
N GLN A 103 -13.92 -0.59 9.68
CA GLN A 103 -13.95 -1.31 10.94
C GLN A 103 -14.02 -2.80 10.71
N LEU A 104 -13.08 -3.52 11.32
CA LEU A 104 -13.00 -4.96 11.29
C LEU A 104 -13.70 -5.55 12.52
N THR A 105 -14.61 -6.49 12.26
CA THR A 105 -15.23 -7.32 13.29
C THR A 105 -14.64 -8.72 13.24
N ARG A 106 -14.21 -9.22 14.41
CA ARG A 106 -13.72 -10.59 14.58
C ARG A 106 -14.65 -11.39 15.48
N ASP A 107 -14.67 -12.71 15.29
CA ASP A 107 -15.37 -13.63 16.17
C ASP A 107 -14.54 -14.02 17.41
N ILE A 108 -15.05 -14.96 18.20
CA ILE A 108 -14.40 -15.47 19.41
C ILE A 108 -13.10 -16.26 19.12
N GLU A 109 -12.88 -16.69 17.89
CA GLU A 109 -11.66 -17.39 17.44
C GLU A 109 -10.66 -16.43 16.77
N ASP A 110 -10.88 -15.11 16.90
CA ASP A 110 -10.10 -14.06 16.25
C ASP A 110 -10.17 -14.10 14.71
N LYS A 111 -11.18 -14.74 14.12
CA LYS A 111 -11.35 -14.76 12.66
C LYS A 111 -12.09 -13.51 12.19
N PRO A 112 -11.68 -12.88 11.07
CA PRO A 112 -12.42 -11.76 10.53
C PRO A 112 -13.76 -12.23 9.97
N VAL A 113 -14.86 -11.70 10.51
CA VAL A 113 -16.24 -12.09 10.15
C VAL A 113 -17.08 -10.92 9.62
N GLY A 114 -16.60 -9.69 9.76
CA GLY A 114 -17.29 -8.51 9.25
C GLY A 114 -16.32 -7.38 8.94
N LEU A 115 -16.65 -6.61 7.91
CA LEU A 115 -15.92 -5.40 7.52
C LEU A 115 -16.94 -4.37 7.03
N THR A 116 -16.93 -3.18 7.63
CA THR A 116 -17.78 -2.06 7.18
C THR A 116 -17.39 -1.63 5.76
N GLU A 117 -18.15 -0.71 5.17
CA GLU A 117 -17.64 0.01 4.01
C GLU A 117 -16.41 0.83 4.37
N PHE A 118 -15.50 0.97 3.41
CA PHE A 118 -14.34 1.85 3.57
C PHE A 118 -14.79 3.29 3.46
N GLU A 119 -14.67 4.03 4.55
CA GLU A 119 -14.85 5.48 4.55
C GLU A 119 -13.62 6.13 3.94
N LYS A 120 -13.85 7.08 3.02
CA LYS A 120 -12.79 7.82 2.34
C LYS A 120 -12.72 9.23 2.90
N THR A 121 -11.53 9.62 3.34
CA THR A 121 -11.25 10.95 3.84
C THR A 121 -10.04 11.52 3.14
N LEU A 122 -10.01 12.84 2.99
CA LEU A 122 -8.82 13.55 2.54
C LEU A 122 -8.03 13.98 3.78
N ALA A 123 -6.73 13.73 3.76
CA ALA A 123 -5.82 14.15 4.82
C ALA A 123 -4.58 14.78 4.18
N PRO A 124 -3.99 15.84 4.78
CA PRO A 124 -2.75 16.41 4.26
C PRO A 124 -1.65 15.34 4.21
N LYS A 125 -0.93 15.20 3.09
CA LYS A 125 0.09 14.15 2.92
C LYS A 125 1.09 14.10 4.07
N LYS A 126 1.50 15.27 4.58
CA LYS A 126 2.44 15.41 5.71
C LYS A 126 2.00 14.72 7.01
N THR A 127 0.72 14.38 7.16
CA THR A 127 0.21 13.64 8.33
C THR A 127 0.28 12.12 8.15
N ILE A 128 0.60 11.65 6.94
CA ILE A 128 0.72 10.22 6.63
C ILE A 128 2.18 9.80 6.80
N PHE A 129 2.42 8.85 7.70
CA PHE A 129 3.78 8.42 8.08
C PHE A 129 4.67 8.00 6.89
N PHE A 130 4.08 7.38 5.87
CA PHE A 130 4.78 6.88 4.69
C PHE A 130 4.58 7.76 3.44
N SER A 131 4.21 9.03 3.56
CA SER A 131 4.00 9.92 2.40
C SER A 131 5.28 10.30 1.66
N GLY A 132 6.45 10.00 2.23
CA GLY A 132 7.74 10.48 1.75
C GLY A 132 8.40 9.64 0.65
N LEU A 133 7.73 8.62 0.11
CA LEU A 133 8.40 7.67 -0.81
C LEU A 133 8.75 8.27 -2.18
N PHE A 134 8.15 9.41 -2.54
CA PHE A 134 8.53 10.17 -3.74
C PHE A 134 9.78 11.03 -3.54
N ALA A 135 10.25 11.22 -2.31
CA ALA A 135 11.49 11.96 -2.09
C ALA A 135 12.66 11.19 -2.72
N PRO A 136 13.58 11.88 -3.43
CA PRO A 136 14.78 11.25 -3.95
C PRO A 136 15.54 10.53 -2.84
N ILE A 137 16.05 9.34 -3.14
CA ILE A 137 16.87 8.58 -2.21
C ILE A 137 18.29 8.52 -2.74
N GLU A 138 19.25 8.68 -1.84
CA GLU A 138 20.66 8.46 -2.16
C GLU A 138 21.04 7.05 -1.69
N LEU A 139 21.27 6.15 -2.64
CA LEU A 139 21.75 4.80 -2.39
C LEU A 139 23.21 4.68 -2.84
N SER A 140 24.00 3.91 -2.09
CA SER A 140 25.28 3.43 -2.63
C SER A 140 25.02 2.43 -3.76
N GLU A 141 25.97 2.28 -4.68
CA GLU A 141 25.86 1.30 -5.79
C GLU A 141 25.55 -0.10 -5.28
N ALA A 142 26.28 -0.57 -4.27
CA ALA A 142 26.03 -1.87 -3.64
C ALA A 142 24.60 -2.01 -3.09
N ARG A 143 24.03 -0.92 -2.56
CA ARG A 143 22.67 -0.95 -2.00
C ARG A 143 21.60 -0.94 -3.09
N ALA A 144 21.84 -0.22 -4.18
CA ALA A 144 20.97 -0.26 -5.35
C ALA A 144 20.94 -1.67 -5.96
N GLU A 145 22.10 -2.32 -6.11
CA GLU A 145 22.21 -3.71 -6.61
C GLU A 145 21.48 -4.72 -5.70
N GLU A 146 21.57 -4.55 -4.38
CA GLU A 146 20.82 -5.37 -3.41
C GLU A 146 19.30 -5.24 -3.61
N PHE A 147 18.80 -4.01 -3.76
CA PHE A 147 17.38 -3.74 -3.96
C PHE A 147 16.89 -4.19 -5.33
N GLU A 148 17.68 -4.03 -6.38
CA GLU A 148 17.37 -4.57 -7.71
C GLU A 148 17.22 -6.09 -7.65
N SER A 149 18.19 -6.78 -7.02
CA SER A 149 18.16 -8.23 -6.86
C SER A 149 16.91 -8.69 -6.11
N LEU A 150 16.58 -8.01 -5.01
CA LEU A 150 15.35 -8.29 -4.26
C LEU A 150 14.10 -8.05 -5.10
N TRP A 151 14.06 -6.99 -5.88
CA TRP A 151 12.94 -6.71 -6.78
C TRP A 151 12.74 -7.84 -7.79
N GLU A 152 13.82 -8.31 -8.43
CA GLU A 152 13.76 -9.46 -9.35
C GLU A 152 13.26 -10.74 -8.67
N GLU A 153 13.69 -11.01 -7.43
CA GLU A 153 13.21 -12.14 -6.63
C GLU A 153 11.72 -12.04 -6.30
N MET A 154 11.23 -10.82 -6.08
CA MET A 154 9.83 -10.57 -5.76
C MET A 154 8.91 -10.66 -6.97
N LYS A 155 9.37 -10.28 -8.17
CA LYS A 155 8.54 -10.22 -9.40
C LYS A 155 7.55 -11.38 -9.59
N PRO A 156 7.92 -12.67 -9.36
CA PRO A 156 6.97 -13.79 -9.52
C PRO A 156 5.78 -13.76 -8.55
N LYS A 157 5.90 -13.04 -7.42
CA LYS A 157 4.87 -12.88 -6.37
C LYS A 157 4.07 -11.59 -6.53
N ILE A 158 4.49 -10.69 -7.41
CA ILE A 158 3.84 -9.40 -7.63
C ILE A 158 2.64 -9.61 -8.55
N LEU A 159 1.49 -9.11 -8.12
CA LEU A 159 0.35 -8.97 -9.01
C LEU A 159 0.61 -7.75 -9.91
N HIS A 160 0.90 -8.01 -11.18
CA HIS A 160 1.12 -6.99 -12.20
C HIS A 160 -0.09 -6.91 -13.15
N ARG A 161 -0.61 -5.71 -13.38
CA ARG A 161 -1.76 -5.47 -14.26
C ARG A 161 -1.78 -4.02 -14.76
N THR A 162 -2.51 -3.77 -15.84
CA THR A 162 -2.69 -2.42 -16.36
C THR A 162 -4.02 -1.84 -15.88
N MET A 163 -4.00 -0.65 -15.29
CA MET A 163 -5.19 0.13 -15.01
C MET A 163 -5.75 0.72 -16.30
N GLY A 164 -6.98 0.35 -16.65
CA GLY A 164 -7.70 0.98 -17.76
C GLY A 164 -7.87 2.47 -17.49
N ILE A 165 -7.44 3.31 -18.44
CA ILE A 165 -7.61 4.77 -18.45
C ILE A 165 -9.01 5.11 -18.95
#